data_AF-J9R047-F1
#
_entry.id   AF-J9R047-F1
#
_cell.length_a   1.000
_cell.length_b   1.000
_cell.length_c   1.000
_cell.angle_alpha   90.00
_cell.angle_beta   90.00
_cell.angle_gamma   90.00
#
_symmetry.space_group_name_H-M   'P 1'
#
loop_
_entity.id
_entity.type
_entity.pdbx_description
1 polymer ?
#
loop_
_entity_poly.entity_id
_entity_poly.type
_entity_poly.pdbx_seq_one_letter_code
_entity_poly.pdbx_strand_id
1 'polypeptide(L)'
;MELLNSTNENVEVFDLLKDSLTKEHLEEILSFLEMKPSELIRKKDTFFKENYGDKSYTEDEYLEIMLNNPRLIERPIVVKGKKAIIGRPIELIADFLKK
;
A
#
# COMPACT_ATOMS: atom_id res chain seq x y z
N MET A 1 6.79 19.31 -1.07
CA MET A 1 5.53 19.58 -0.36
C MET A 1 5.49 18.67 0.84
N GLU A 2 6.02 19.14 1.97
CA GLU A 2 5.94 18.50 3.27
C GLU A 2 4.63 18.95 3.93
N LEU A 3 3.72 18.02 4.15
CA LEU A 3 2.53 18.23 4.96
C LEU A 3 2.31 16.92 5.71
N LEU A 4 2.41 16.99 7.03
CA LEU A 4 1.90 16.10 8.09
C LEU A 4 2.91 16.04 9.24
N ASN A 5 3.05 17.15 9.97
CA ASN A 5 3.57 17.14 11.33
C ASN A 5 2.51 17.80 12.21
N SER A 6 1.87 17.01 13.09
CA SER A 6 1.04 17.39 14.24
C SER A 6 -0.31 16.69 14.28
N THR A 7 -0.30 15.41 14.63
CA THR A 7 -1.35 14.82 15.47
C THR A 7 -0.67 13.90 16.48
N ASN A 8 -0.99 14.07 17.76
CA ASN A 8 -0.40 13.38 18.91
C ASN A 8 -0.90 11.91 19.03
N GLU A 9 -1.05 11.27 17.88
CA GLU A 9 -1.43 9.88 17.70
C GLU A 9 -0.31 9.23 16.89
N ASN A 10 0.08 8.01 17.23
CA ASN A 10 1.10 7.24 16.51
C ASN A 10 0.63 6.94 15.08
N VAL A 11 0.68 7.94 14.21
CA VAL A 11 0.40 7.88 12.79
C VAL A 11 1.75 7.67 12.12
N GLU A 12 2.01 6.44 11.71
CA GLU A 12 3.18 6.12 10.91
C GLU A 12 2.80 6.20 9.44
N VAL A 13 3.32 7.22 8.76
CA VAL A 13 3.21 7.32 7.30
C VAL A 13 4.34 6.50 6.71
N PHE A 14 4.01 5.28 6.28
CA PHE A 14 4.98 4.37 5.69
C PHE A 14 5.27 4.76 4.23
N ASP A 15 6.43 5.34 3.97
CA ASP A 15 6.91 5.58 2.60
C ASP A 15 7.55 4.30 2.08
N LEU A 16 6.72 3.42 1.52
CA LEU A 16 7.11 2.12 0.94
C LEU A 16 8.22 2.21 -0.14
N LEU A 17 8.53 3.41 -0.63
CA LEU A 17 9.61 3.63 -1.60
C LEU A 17 10.98 3.89 -0.97
N LYS A 18 11.04 4.18 0.34
CA LYS A 18 12.28 4.52 1.04
C LYS A 18 12.73 3.44 2.01
N ASP A 19 11.80 2.75 2.64
CA ASP A 19 12.10 1.65 3.56
C ASP A 19 12.12 0.30 2.82
N SER A 20 12.97 -0.60 3.29
CA SER A 20 13.08 -1.96 2.74
C SER A 20 11.79 -2.73 3.04
N LEU A 21 10.83 -2.68 2.10
CA LEU A 21 9.57 -3.42 2.19
C LEU A 21 9.88 -4.92 2.30
N THR A 22 9.54 -5.52 3.44
CA THR A 22 9.66 -6.97 3.63
C THR A 22 8.30 -7.64 3.41
N LYS A 23 8.31 -8.96 3.27
CA LYS A 23 7.10 -9.76 3.12
C LYS A 23 6.18 -9.58 4.33
N GLU A 24 6.75 -9.61 5.54
CA GLU A 24 6.03 -9.47 6.79
C GLU A 24 5.35 -8.10 6.89
N HIS A 25 6.06 -7.02 6.51
CA HIS A 25 5.47 -5.68 6.47
C HIS A 25 4.31 -5.58 5.47
N LEU A 26 4.45 -6.19 4.29
CA LEU A 26 3.40 -6.16 3.27
C LEU A 26 2.17 -6.97 3.70
N GLU A 27 2.37 -8.14 4.31
CA GLU A 27 1.30 -8.96 4.89
C GLU A 27 0.58 -8.23 6.03
N GLU A 28 1.32 -7.52 6.89
CA GLU A 28 0.73 -6.70 7.95
C GLU A 28 -0.13 -5.56 7.37
N ILE A 29 0.36 -4.85 6.37
CA ILE A 29 -0.39 -3.79 5.67
C ILE A 29 -1.67 -4.36 5.06
N LEU A 30 -1.60 -5.51 4.38
CA LEU A 30 -2.75 -6.19 3.80
C LEU A 30 -3.77 -6.59 4.88
N SER A 31 -3.31 -7.05 6.04
CA SER A 31 -4.16 -7.34 7.18
C SER A 31 -4.85 -6.08 7.72
N PHE A 32 -4.17 -4.94 7.75
CA PHE A 32 -4.74 -3.67 8.22
C PHE A 32 -5.70 -3.04 7.20
N LEU A 33 -5.50 -3.32 5.92
CA LEU A 33 -6.38 -2.91 4.82
C LEU A 33 -7.58 -3.85 4.65
N GLU A 34 -7.53 -5.05 5.23
CA GLU A 34 -8.47 -6.15 4.98
C GLU A 34 -8.59 -6.48 3.48
N MET A 35 -7.44 -6.47 2.78
CA MET A 35 -7.35 -6.67 1.34
C MET A 35 -6.45 -7.84 0.98
N LYS A 36 -6.69 -8.42 -0.19
CA LYS A 36 -5.79 -9.39 -0.82
C LYS A 36 -4.66 -8.71 -1.61
N PRO A 37 -3.50 -9.36 -1.77
CA PRO A 37 -2.42 -8.89 -2.64
C PRO A 37 -2.89 -8.46 -4.04
N SER A 38 -3.78 -9.25 -4.64
CA SER A 38 -4.35 -8.98 -5.97
C SER A 38 -5.27 -7.75 -6.04
N GLU A 39 -5.73 -7.24 -4.90
CA GLU A 39 -6.55 -6.02 -4.78
C GLU A 39 -5.68 -4.78 -4.54
N LEU A 40 -4.53 -4.95 -3.89
CA LEU A 40 -3.59 -3.87 -3.60
C LEU A 40 -2.71 -3.48 -4.79
N ILE A 41 -2.47 -4.42 -5.71
CA ILE A 41 -1.58 -4.19 -6.86
C ILE A 41 -2.23 -3.32 -7.95
N ARG A 42 -1.45 -2.38 -8.48
CA ARG A 42 -1.81 -1.44 -9.55
C ARG A 42 -1.88 -2.12 -10.91
N LYS A 43 -2.89 -2.94 -11.15
CA LYS A 43 -3.09 -3.65 -12.44
C LYS A 43 -3.16 -2.74 -13.67
N LYS A 44 -3.48 -1.46 -13.47
CA LYS A 44 -3.55 -0.45 -14.55
C LYS A 44 -2.19 0.14 -14.92
N ASP A 45 -1.16 -0.06 -14.10
CA ASP A 45 0.19 0.43 -14.35
C ASP A 45 0.75 -0.17 -15.66
N THR A 46 1.40 0.66 -16.48
CA THR A 46 1.95 0.21 -17.76
C THR A 46 2.94 -0.93 -17.59
N PHE A 47 3.78 -0.87 -16.55
CA PHE A 47 4.75 -1.93 -16.30
C PHE A 47 4.10 -3.22 -15.80
N PHE A 48 3.02 -3.12 -15.03
CA PHE A 48 2.23 -4.30 -14.70
C PHE A 48 1.70 -4.96 -15.97
N LYS A 49 1.11 -4.18 -16.87
CA LYS A 49 0.55 -4.70 -18.13
C LYS A 49 1.61 -5.36 -19.01
N GLU A 50 2.75 -4.69 -19.19
CA GLU A 50 3.82 -5.15 -20.08
C GLU A 50 4.57 -6.39 -19.56
N ASN A 51 4.70 -6.54 -18.23
CA ASN A 51 5.52 -7.61 -17.63
C ASN A 51 4.67 -8.74 -17.03
N TYR A 52 3.44 -8.43 -16.63
CA TYR A 52 2.60 -9.34 -15.85
C TYR A 52 1.16 -9.47 -16.39
N GLY A 53 0.67 -8.60 -17.27
CA GLY A 53 -0.75 -8.49 -17.64
C GLY A 53 -1.36 -9.69 -18.38
N ASP A 54 -0.54 -10.53 -19.01
CA ASP A 54 -1.00 -11.66 -19.83
C ASP A 54 -1.22 -12.95 -19.04
N LYS A 55 -0.95 -12.95 -17.73
CA LYS A 55 -1.07 -14.12 -16.86
C LYS A 55 -1.89 -13.82 -15.63
N SER A 56 -2.46 -14.87 -15.06
CA SER A 56 -3.03 -14.84 -13.72
C SER A 56 -2.01 -15.33 -12.71
N TYR A 57 -2.01 -14.71 -11.54
CA TYR A 57 -1.13 -15.04 -10.42
C TYR A 57 -1.97 -15.41 -9.19
N THR A 58 -1.41 -16.28 -8.38
CA THR A 58 -1.86 -16.54 -7.01
C THR A 58 -1.58 -15.34 -6.10
N GLU A 59 -2.22 -15.30 -4.94
CA GLU A 59 -2.00 -14.21 -3.97
C GLU A 59 -0.53 -14.17 -3.48
N ASP A 60 0.10 -15.34 -3.31
CA ASP A 60 1.52 -15.44 -2.97
C ASP A 60 2.42 -14.90 -4.09
N GLU A 61 2.12 -15.19 -5.35
CA GLU A 61 2.86 -14.63 -6.48
C GLU A 61 2.66 -13.11 -6.59
N TYR A 62 1.47 -12.59 -6.29
CA TYR A 62 1.24 -11.15 -6.23
C TYR A 62 2.07 -10.48 -5.12
N LEU A 63 2.22 -11.11 -3.95
CA LEU A 63 3.12 -10.65 -2.90
C LEU A 63 4.55 -10.54 -3.41
N GLU A 64 5.07 -11.60 -4.02
CA GLU A 64 6.44 -11.62 -4.57
C GLU A 64 6.62 -10.54 -5.66
N ILE A 65 5.63 -10.34 -6.54
CA ILE A 65 5.67 -9.30 -7.56
C ILE A 65 5.74 -7.91 -6.91
N MET A 66 4.95 -7.66 -5.86
CA MET A 66 4.93 -6.38 -5.13
C MET A 66 6.24 -6.14 -4.35
N LEU A 67 6.81 -7.17 -3.73
CA LEU A 67 8.09 -7.07 -3.03
C LEU A 67 9.25 -6.74 -3.99
N ASN A 68 9.28 -7.41 -5.14
CA ASN A 68 10.27 -7.13 -6.18
C ASN A 68 10.03 -5.80 -6.90
N ASN A 69 8.79 -5.28 -6.87
CA ASN A 69 8.40 -4.06 -7.54
C ASN A 69 7.47 -3.19 -6.68
N PRO A 70 7.95 -2.57 -5.59
CA PRO A 70 7.10 -1.79 -4.67
C PRO A 70 6.33 -0.64 -5.34
N ARG A 71 6.81 -0.17 -6.50
CA ARG A 71 6.11 0.77 -7.40
C ARG A 71 4.71 0.31 -7.83
N LEU A 72 4.47 -1.00 -7.85
CA LEU A 72 3.22 -1.61 -8.28
C LEU A 72 2.17 -1.63 -7.16
N ILE A 73 2.53 -1.23 -5.94
CA ILE A 73 1.60 -1.16 -4.81
C ILE A 73 0.80 0.14 -4.89
N GLU A 74 -0.51 0.08 -4.61
CA GLU A 74 -1.33 1.29 -4.54
C GLU A 74 -0.81 2.27 -3.48
N ARG A 75 -0.92 3.56 -3.77
CA ARG A 75 -0.38 4.62 -2.91
C ARG A 75 -1.17 5.92 -3.01
N PRO A 76 -1.22 6.74 -1.96
CA PRO A 76 -0.60 6.55 -0.64
C PRO A 76 -1.35 5.53 0.22
N ILE A 77 -0.62 4.79 1.06
CA ILE A 77 -1.18 3.95 2.13
C ILE A 77 -0.89 4.67 3.45
N VAL A 78 -1.91 4.79 4.30
CA VAL A 78 -1.79 5.43 5.61
C VAL A 78 -2.17 4.42 6.66
N VAL A 79 -1.30 4.21 7.65
CA VAL A 79 -1.51 3.28 8.76
C VAL A 79 -1.73 4.09 10.04
N LYS A 80 -2.76 3.74 10.81
CA LYS A 80 -3.06 4.32 12.12
C LYS A 80 -3.43 3.19 13.08
N GLY A 81 -2.51 2.86 14.00
CA GLY A 81 -2.67 1.71 14.88
C GLY A 81 -2.73 0.39 14.09
N LYS A 82 -3.83 -0.37 14.20
CA LYS A 82 -4.05 -1.64 13.48
C LYS A 82 -4.99 -1.51 12.27
N LYS A 83 -5.09 -0.31 11.70
CA LYS A 83 -5.94 -0.01 10.54
C LYS A 83 -5.14 0.73 9.50
N ALA A 84 -5.45 0.46 8.23
CA ALA A 84 -4.84 1.14 7.11
C ALA A 84 -5.90 1.55 6.08
N ILE A 85 -5.58 2.55 5.27
CA ILE A 85 -6.40 2.94 4.12
C ILE A 85 -5.54 3.27 2.89
N ILE A 86 -6.14 3.14 1.72
CA ILE A 86 -5.61 3.71 0.48
C ILE A 86 -6.16 5.14 0.33
N GLY A 87 -5.28 6.13 0.36
CA GLY A 87 -5.63 7.55 0.27
C GLY A 87 -5.97 8.00 -1.15
N ARG A 88 -6.92 7.32 -1.80
CA ARG A 88 -7.45 7.69 -3.12
C ARG A 88 -8.98 7.68 -3.08
N PRO A 89 -9.63 8.85 -3.04
CA PRO A 89 -9.05 10.20 -3.06
C PRO A 89 -8.28 10.58 -1.79
N ILE A 90 -7.38 11.57 -1.88
CA ILE A 90 -6.51 12.01 -0.76
C ILE A 90 -7.31 12.51 0.46
N GLU A 91 -8.53 13.00 0.23
CA GLU A 91 -9.46 13.46 1.28
C GLU A 91 -9.78 12.37 2.30
N LEU A 92 -9.77 11.09 1.89
CA LEU A 92 -9.95 9.95 2.80
C LEU A 92 -8.88 9.89 3.90
N ILE A 93 -7.68 10.39 3.62
CA ILE A 93 -6.61 10.46 4.63
C ILE A 93 -7.00 11.43 5.74
N ALA A 94 -7.47 12.63 5.39
CA ALA A 94 -7.83 13.62 6.39
C ALA A 94 -8.93 13.10 7.32
N ASP A 95 -9.92 12.39 6.78
CA ASP A 95 -11.01 11.82 7.56
C ASP A 95 -10.58 10.60 8.38
N PHE A 96 -9.63 9.81 7.88
CA PHE A 96 -9.03 8.69 8.61
C PHE A 96 -8.17 9.16 9.78
N LEU A 97 -7.44 10.26 9.62
CA LEU A 97 -6.59 10.81 10.67
C LEU A 97 -7.39 11.50 11.80
N LYS A 98 -8.56 12.07 11.49
CA LYS A 98 -9.43 12.73 12.50
C LYS A 98 -10.16 11.77 13.45
N LYS A 99 -10.28 10.48 13.10
CA LYS A 99 -11.02 9.46 13.86
C LYS A 99 -10.14 8.71 14.83
#